data_AF-A0A5Q0GUW6-F1
#
_entry.id   AF-A0A5Q0GUW6-F1
#
_cell.length_a   1.000
_cell.length_b   1.000
_cell.length_c   1.000
_cell.angle_alpha   90.00
_cell.angle_beta   90.00
_cell.angle_gamma   90.00
#
_symmetry.space_group_name_H-M   'P 1'
#
loop_
_entity.id
_entity.type
_entity.pdbx_description
1 polymer ?
#
loop_
_entity_poly.entity_id
_entity_poly.type
_entity_poly.pdbx_seq_one_letter_code
_entity_poly.pdbx_strand_id
1 'polypeptide(L)'
;MSTTLGLIGSGMIGTTVARLAIAAGLDVVLSNSRGPETLADLVADLGDHARAGTPADAARAGDLVVVAIPLHGYRSLPAEALAGRIVVDAMNYYPQRDGRIAELDSNELTSSQLVQRHLAGSAVVKAFNSIVYASLGSRARPAGAPDRSALPIAGDDDAAKKEVSVLLDKLGYDAVDIGGLADSWRSEPNSPVYVEPYFAGQRPQDAEPEEVYRWFVNNPGAAVPADEIRRLVDSAVRGAAGGYLPGLDS
;
A
#
# COMPACT_ATOMS: atom_id res chain seq x y z
N MET A 1 9.36 -7.42 -23.62
CA MET A 1 8.20 -6.59 -23.21
C MET A 1 8.51 -6.06 -21.82
N SER A 2 8.18 -4.81 -21.52
CA SER A 2 8.35 -4.28 -20.16
C SER A 2 7.29 -4.88 -19.23
N THR A 3 7.62 -5.04 -17.95
CA THR A 3 6.66 -5.48 -16.93
C THR A 3 5.62 -4.38 -16.72
N THR A 4 4.34 -4.74 -16.70
CA THR A 4 3.24 -3.80 -16.49
C THR A 4 2.71 -3.90 -15.05
N LEU A 5 2.58 -2.77 -14.36
CA LEU A 5 1.92 -2.68 -13.06
C LEU A 5 0.49 -2.14 -13.23
N GLY A 6 -0.51 -2.92 -12.84
CA GLY A 6 -1.89 -2.46 -12.76
C GLY A 6 -2.12 -1.71 -11.45
N LEU A 7 -2.79 -0.55 -11.49
CA LEU A 7 -3.14 0.20 -10.28
C LEU A 7 -4.65 0.44 -10.22
N ILE A 8 -5.30 -0.13 -9.19
CA ILE A 8 -6.69 0.13 -8.86
C ILE A 8 -6.72 1.10 -7.68
N GLY A 9 -7.04 2.35 -7.96
CA GLY A 9 -6.95 3.46 -7.02
C GLY A 9 -5.85 4.44 -7.45
N SER A 10 -6.24 5.64 -7.84
CA SER A 10 -5.35 6.73 -8.28
C SER A 10 -5.20 7.82 -7.21
N GLY A 11 -5.27 7.44 -5.93
CA GLY A 11 -5.04 8.33 -4.80
C GLY A 11 -3.55 8.56 -4.53
N MET A 12 -3.21 9.12 -3.38
CA MET A 12 -1.82 9.48 -3.06
C MET A 12 -0.84 8.29 -3.13
N ILE A 13 -1.21 7.13 -2.56
CA ILE A 13 -0.37 5.92 -2.61
C ILE A 13 -0.27 5.39 -4.04
N GLY A 14 -1.41 5.17 -4.72
CA GLY A 14 -1.42 4.64 -6.09
C GLY A 14 -0.61 5.49 -7.06
N THR A 15 -0.80 6.82 -7.04
CA THR A 15 -0.03 7.74 -7.88
C THR A 15 1.46 7.73 -7.55
N THR A 16 1.82 7.62 -6.27
CA THR A 16 3.24 7.53 -5.86
C THR A 16 3.88 6.24 -6.35
N VAL A 17 3.20 5.10 -6.21
CA VAL A 17 3.66 3.81 -6.72
C VAL A 17 3.81 3.85 -8.25
N ALA A 18 2.86 4.49 -8.96
CA ALA A 18 2.96 4.66 -10.40
C ALA A 18 4.21 5.45 -10.82
N ARG A 19 4.52 6.56 -10.13
CA ARG A 19 5.75 7.34 -10.38
C ARG A 19 7.01 6.52 -10.15
N LEU A 20 7.07 5.76 -9.04
CA LEU A 20 8.20 4.89 -8.74
C LEU A 20 8.36 3.78 -9.79
N ALA A 21 7.25 3.18 -10.23
CA ALA A 21 7.26 2.13 -11.24
C ALA A 21 7.79 2.64 -12.58
N ILE A 22 7.32 3.80 -13.05
CA ILE A 22 7.82 4.44 -14.27
C ILE A 22 9.31 4.79 -14.14
N ALA A 23 9.72 5.36 -13.00
CA ALA A 23 11.14 5.66 -12.75
C ALA A 23 12.02 4.40 -12.75
N ALA A 24 11.45 3.24 -12.39
CA ALA A 24 12.10 1.93 -12.46
C ALA A 24 11.97 1.25 -13.85
N GLY A 25 11.35 1.92 -14.83
CA GLY A 25 11.21 1.45 -16.22
C GLY A 25 10.02 0.53 -16.48
N LEU A 26 9.03 0.47 -15.58
CA LEU A 26 7.80 -0.31 -15.77
C LEU A 26 6.73 0.51 -16.48
N ASP A 27 5.89 -0.17 -17.25
CA ASP A 27 4.64 0.41 -17.76
C ASP A 27 3.56 0.37 -16.66
N VAL A 28 2.65 1.35 -16.65
CA VAL A 28 1.58 1.42 -15.64
C VAL A 28 0.21 1.63 -16.28
N VAL A 29 -0.80 0.95 -15.70
CA VAL A 29 -2.20 1.14 -16.05
C VAL A 29 -2.95 1.63 -14.82
N LEU A 30 -3.27 2.92 -14.80
CA LEU A 30 -4.00 3.54 -13.69
C LEU A 30 -5.50 3.44 -13.89
N SER A 31 -6.22 3.20 -12.81
CA SER A 31 -7.67 3.21 -12.79
C SER A 31 -8.21 3.82 -11.50
N ASN A 32 -9.43 4.31 -11.58
CA ASN A 32 -10.20 4.80 -10.43
C ASN A 32 -11.69 4.48 -10.63
N SER A 33 -12.52 4.86 -9.67
CA SER A 33 -13.98 4.63 -9.73
C SER A 33 -14.74 5.65 -10.59
N ARG A 34 -14.10 6.74 -11.02
CA ARG A 34 -14.73 7.86 -11.74
C ARG A 34 -14.59 7.77 -13.25
N GLY A 35 -13.80 6.83 -13.75
CA GLY A 35 -13.57 6.62 -15.18
C GLY A 35 -12.18 7.07 -15.65
N PRO A 36 -11.61 6.40 -16.66
CA PRO A 36 -10.26 6.67 -17.16
C PRO A 36 -10.06 8.09 -17.68
N GLU A 37 -11.11 8.73 -18.20
CA GLU A 37 -11.10 10.12 -18.67
C GLU A 37 -10.73 11.11 -17.56
N THR A 38 -11.04 10.80 -16.30
CA THR A 38 -10.69 11.65 -15.14
C THR A 38 -9.21 11.59 -14.78
N LEU A 39 -8.43 10.73 -15.45
CA LEU A 39 -7.00 10.55 -15.24
C LEU A 39 -6.14 11.18 -16.34
N ALA A 40 -6.73 11.90 -17.30
CA ALA A 40 -6.02 12.46 -18.45
C ALA A 40 -4.81 13.32 -18.03
N ASP A 41 -4.99 14.26 -17.10
CA ASP A 41 -3.92 15.13 -16.62
C ASP A 41 -2.82 14.35 -15.89
N LEU A 42 -3.20 13.36 -15.08
CA LEU A 42 -2.24 12.52 -14.37
C LEU A 42 -1.42 11.68 -15.34
N VAL A 43 -2.05 11.08 -16.35
CA VAL A 43 -1.35 10.31 -17.39
C VAL A 43 -0.39 11.21 -18.16
N ALA A 44 -0.82 12.41 -18.54
CA ALA A 44 0.03 13.37 -19.22
C ALA A 44 1.27 13.77 -18.38
N ASP A 45 1.10 13.94 -17.07
CA ASP A 45 2.21 14.23 -16.14
C ASP A 45 3.16 13.03 -15.93
N LEU A 46 2.64 11.81 -15.98
CA LEU A 46 3.42 10.57 -15.83
C LEU A 46 4.19 10.19 -17.11
N GLY A 47 3.72 10.63 -18.28
CA GLY A 47 4.37 10.41 -19.57
C GLY A 47 4.05 9.07 -20.23
N ASP A 48 4.86 8.70 -21.23
CA ASP A 48 4.55 7.65 -22.22
C ASP A 48 4.41 6.22 -21.65
N HIS A 49 4.94 5.98 -20.45
CA HIS A 49 4.82 4.69 -19.76
C HIS A 49 3.53 4.56 -18.95
N ALA A 50 2.67 5.59 -18.94
CA ALA A 50 1.39 5.57 -18.25
C ALA A 50 0.22 5.57 -19.23
N ARG A 51 -0.82 4.81 -18.88
CA ARG A 51 -2.15 4.97 -19.47
C ARG A 51 -3.25 4.81 -18.44
N ALA A 52 -4.40 5.39 -18.73
CA ALA A 52 -5.61 5.18 -17.95
C ALA A 52 -6.42 3.99 -18.48
N GLY A 53 -7.16 3.33 -17.60
CA GLY A 53 -8.11 2.28 -17.91
C GLY A 53 -9.16 2.13 -16.83
N THR A 54 -10.11 1.22 -17.04
CA THR A 54 -11.02 0.79 -15.98
C THR A 54 -10.28 -0.09 -14.96
N PRO A 55 -10.85 -0.33 -13.76
CA PRO A 55 -10.28 -1.29 -12.80
C PRO A 55 -10.05 -2.68 -13.40
N ALA A 56 -10.94 -3.11 -14.30
CA ALA A 56 -10.79 -4.38 -15.01
C ALA A 56 -9.66 -4.35 -16.05
N ASP A 57 -9.40 -3.21 -16.70
CA ASP A 57 -8.26 -3.06 -17.62
C ASP A 57 -6.93 -3.09 -16.87
N ALA A 58 -6.85 -2.39 -15.74
CA ALA A 58 -5.67 -2.43 -14.85
C ALA A 58 -5.42 -3.85 -14.33
N ALA A 59 -6.48 -4.56 -13.92
CA ALA A 59 -6.39 -5.94 -13.46
C ALA A 59 -5.86 -6.91 -14.54
N ARG A 60 -6.35 -6.80 -15.78
CA ARG A 60 -5.96 -7.72 -16.87
C ARG A 60 -4.58 -7.44 -17.43
N ALA A 61 -4.20 -6.16 -17.48
CA ALA A 61 -2.92 -5.74 -18.07
C ALA A 61 -1.75 -5.90 -17.09
N GLY A 62 -1.97 -5.79 -15.78
CA GLY A 62 -0.92 -5.89 -14.79
C GLY A 62 -0.37 -7.31 -14.62
N ASP A 63 0.95 -7.45 -14.69
CA ASP A 63 1.66 -8.65 -14.24
C ASP A 63 1.52 -8.80 -12.70
N LEU A 64 1.55 -7.66 -12.00
CA LEU A 64 1.08 -7.49 -10.62
C LEU A 64 0.04 -6.36 -10.58
N VAL A 65 -0.88 -6.40 -9.62
CA VAL A 65 -1.93 -5.38 -9.47
C VAL A 65 -1.91 -4.80 -8.06
N VAL A 66 -1.64 -3.51 -7.93
CA VAL A 66 -1.72 -2.78 -6.66
C VAL A 66 -3.15 -2.27 -6.45
N VAL A 67 -3.74 -2.58 -5.29
CA VAL A 67 -5.05 -2.05 -4.87
C VAL A 67 -4.85 -1.03 -3.75
N ALA A 68 -5.19 0.21 -4.03
CA ALA A 68 -4.95 1.38 -3.17
C ALA A 68 -6.21 2.27 -3.08
N ILE A 69 -7.31 1.66 -2.65
CA ILE A 69 -8.61 2.32 -2.42
C ILE A 69 -8.97 2.31 -0.93
N PRO A 70 -9.96 3.10 -0.47
CA PRO A 70 -10.55 2.90 0.85
C PRO A 70 -11.08 1.48 1.03
N LEU A 71 -10.89 0.89 2.21
CA LEU A 71 -11.20 -0.52 2.44
C LEU A 71 -12.68 -0.84 2.23
N HIS A 72 -13.61 0.07 2.53
CA HIS A 72 -15.04 -0.16 2.26
C HIS A 72 -15.34 -0.47 0.78
N GLY A 73 -14.47 -0.03 -0.14
CA GLY A 73 -14.57 -0.30 -1.56
C GLY A 73 -14.13 -1.71 -1.98
N TYR A 74 -13.62 -2.56 -1.08
CA TYR A 74 -13.00 -3.84 -1.46
C TYR A 74 -13.91 -4.76 -2.30
N ARG A 75 -15.23 -4.73 -2.06
CA ARG A 75 -16.22 -5.53 -2.83
C ARG A 75 -16.38 -5.06 -4.27
N SER A 76 -15.96 -3.85 -4.60
CA SER A 76 -15.95 -3.32 -5.97
C SER A 76 -14.74 -3.77 -6.79
N LEU A 77 -13.76 -4.41 -6.17
CA LEU A 77 -12.61 -4.96 -6.89
C LEU A 77 -13.09 -6.05 -7.86
N PRO A 78 -12.62 -6.05 -9.12
CA PRO A 78 -13.13 -6.94 -10.17
C PRO A 78 -12.55 -8.36 -10.00
N ALA A 79 -13.13 -9.15 -9.11
CA ALA A 79 -12.63 -10.46 -8.72
C ALA A 79 -12.37 -11.41 -9.90
N GLU A 80 -13.25 -11.42 -10.91
CA GLU A 80 -13.07 -12.23 -12.12
C GLU A 80 -11.85 -11.80 -12.94
N ALA A 81 -11.63 -10.49 -13.10
CA ALA A 81 -10.47 -9.96 -13.83
C ALA A 81 -9.15 -10.15 -13.07
N LEU A 82 -9.22 -10.27 -11.73
CA LEU A 82 -8.10 -10.49 -10.84
C LEU A 82 -7.82 -11.98 -10.59
N ALA A 83 -8.66 -12.90 -11.08
CA ALA A 83 -8.43 -14.32 -10.91
C ALA A 83 -7.06 -14.74 -11.53
N GLY A 84 -6.29 -15.50 -10.77
CA GLY A 84 -4.91 -15.90 -11.10
C GLY A 84 -3.86 -14.79 -10.96
N ARG A 85 -4.23 -13.59 -10.51
CA ARG A 85 -3.29 -12.47 -10.36
C ARG A 85 -2.70 -12.39 -8.96
N ILE A 86 -1.50 -11.83 -8.89
CA ILE A 86 -0.91 -11.34 -7.63
C ILE A 86 -1.47 -9.95 -7.37
N VAL A 87 -2.13 -9.79 -6.23
CA VAL A 87 -2.77 -8.55 -5.80
C VAL A 87 -2.02 -7.99 -4.61
N VAL A 88 -1.40 -6.84 -4.80
CA VAL A 88 -0.69 -6.12 -3.74
C VAL A 88 -1.67 -5.20 -3.01
N ASP A 89 -2.07 -5.59 -1.81
CA ASP A 89 -3.02 -4.88 -0.98
C ASP A 89 -2.35 -3.78 -0.14
N ALA A 90 -2.58 -2.52 -0.52
CA ALA A 90 -2.11 -1.33 0.19
C ALA A 90 -3.16 -0.71 1.11
N MET A 91 -4.30 -1.37 1.30
CA MET A 91 -5.43 -0.83 2.04
C MET A 91 -5.25 -0.98 3.56
N ASN A 92 -5.94 -0.10 4.27
CA ASN A 92 -5.98 -0.06 5.74
C ASN A 92 -7.42 0.16 6.18
N TYR A 93 -7.81 -0.47 7.30
CA TYR A 93 -9.12 -0.29 7.92
C TYR A 93 -9.15 0.99 8.77
N TYR A 94 -10.11 1.86 8.51
CA TYR A 94 -10.38 3.07 9.29
C TYR A 94 -11.89 3.14 9.55
N PRO A 95 -12.39 2.68 10.72
CA PRO A 95 -13.83 2.52 10.97
C PRO A 95 -14.68 3.77 10.71
N GLN A 96 -14.11 4.95 10.93
CA GLN A 96 -14.76 6.24 10.69
C GLN A 96 -14.96 6.56 9.20
N ARG A 97 -14.10 6.01 8.33
CA ARG A 97 -14.17 6.15 6.87
C ARG A 97 -14.87 4.96 6.22
N ASP A 98 -14.60 3.76 6.72
CA ASP A 98 -14.98 2.51 6.08
C ASP A 98 -16.29 1.94 6.61
N GLY A 99 -16.86 2.56 7.64
CA GLY A 99 -17.92 1.98 8.45
C GLY A 99 -17.40 0.82 9.31
N ARG A 100 -18.22 0.41 10.27
CA ARG A 100 -17.88 -0.71 11.17
C ARG A 100 -18.06 -2.03 10.45
N ILE A 101 -16.99 -2.82 10.36
CA ILE A 101 -16.97 -4.16 9.77
C ILE A 101 -16.80 -5.17 10.90
N ALA A 102 -17.86 -5.94 11.18
CA ALA A 102 -17.96 -6.79 12.37
C ALA A 102 -16.79 -7.78 12.51
N GLU A 103 -16.38 -8.44 11.42
CA GLU A 103 -15.28 -9.42 11.43
C GLU A 103 -13.91 -8.78 11.70
N LEU A 104 -13.74 -7.49 11.41
CA LEU A 104 -12.51 -6.76 11.74
C LEU A 104 -12.58 -6.24 13.18
N ASP A 105 -13.72 -5.68 13.57
CA ASP A 105 -13.96 -5.16 14.92
C ASP A 105 -13.83 -6.26 15.99
N SER A 106 -14.18 -7.50 15.66
CA SER A 106 -14.02 -8.67 16.53
C SER A 106 -12.65 -9.34 16.44
N ASN A 107 -11.74 -8.85 15.59
CA ASN A 107 -10.46 -9.48 15.25
C ASN A 107 -10.57 -10.91 14.68
N GLU A 108 -11.74 -11.32 14.17
CA GLU A 108 -11.91 -12.59 13.46
C GLU A 108 -11.00 -12.66 12.23
N LEU A 109 -10.88 -11.54 11.51
CA LEU A 109 -9.99 -11.39 10.36
C LEU A 109 -9.07 -10.18 10.50
N THR A 110 -7.98 -10.19 9.74
CA THR A 110 -7.23 -8.99 9.35
C THR A 110 -7.87 -8.32 8.12
N SER A 111 -7.51 -7.07 7.83
CA SER A 111 -8.12 -6.38 6.68
C SER A 111 -7.78 -7.10 5.37
N SER A 112 -6.57 -7.64 5.24
CA SER A 112 -6.16 -8.33 4.01
C SER A 112 -6.72 -9.76 3.92
N GLN A 113 -7.05 -10.43 5.03
CA GLN A 113 -7.87 -11.67 5.00
C GLN A 113 -9.29 -11.40 4.48
N LEU A 114 -9.89 -10.26 4.85
CA LEU A 114 -11.20 -9.86 4.32
C LEU A 114 -11.14 -9.64 2.80
N VAL A 115 -10.06 -9.04 2.30
CA VAL A 115 -9.82 -8.82 0.87
C VAL A 115 -9.60 -10.15 0.13
N GLN A 116 -8.76 -11.04 0.68
CA GLN A 116 -8.51 -12.38 0.11
C GLN A 116 -9.80 -13.21 0.02
N ARG A 117 -10.73 -13.06 0.97
CA ARG A 117 -12.05 -13.71 0.93
C ARG A 117 -12.87 -13.29 -0.29
N HIS A 118 -12.83 -12.00 -0.67
CA HIS A 118 -13.49 -11.49 -1.88
C HIS A 118 -12.73 -11.90 -3.15
N LEU A 119 -11.40 -11.87 -3.10
CA LEU A 119 -10.50 -12.22 -4.19
C LEU A 119 -10.04 -13.68 -4.09
N ALA A 120 -10.97 -14.62 -3.89
CA ALA A 120 -10.65 -16.02 -3.63
C ALA A 120 -9.84 -16.70 -4.75
N GLY A 121 -9.90 -16.16 -5.97
CA GLY A 121 -9.11 -16.64 -7.12
C GLY A 121 -7.75 -15.97 -7.29
N SER A 122 -7.36 -15.03 -6.42
CA SER A 122 -6.10 -14.27 -6.49
C SER A 122 -5.15 -14.62 -5.35
N ALA A 123 -3.86 -14.30 -5.51
CA ALA A 123 -2.90 -14.34 -4.42
C ALA A 123 -2.72 -12.92 -3.84
N VAL A 124 -3.32 -12.65 -2.68
CA VAL A 124 -3.21 -11.35 -2.02
C VAL A 124 -1.95 -11.27 -1.17
N VAL A 125 -1.19 -10.19 -1.33
CA VAL A 125 -0.02 -9.85 -0.52
C VAL A 125 -0.18 -8.42 0.00
N LYS A 126 -0.22 -8.24 1.32
CA LYS A 126 -0.24 -6.91 1.93
C LYS A 126 1.13 -6.26 1.80
N ALA A 127 1.19 -5.05 1.27
CA ALA A 127 2.41 -4.23 1.19
C ALA A 127 2.07 -2.75 0.99
N PHE A 128 3.04 -1.83 1.13
CA PHE A 128 2.86 -0.36 1.06
C PHE A 128 1.92 0.26 2.10
N ASN A 129 1.15 -0.52 2.84
CA ASN A 129 0.12 -0.04 3.74
C ASN A 129 0.70 0.73 4.95
N SER A 130 1.93 0.43 5.37
CA SER A 130 2.59 0.94 6.57
C SER A 130 3.41 2.22 6.35
N ILE A 131 3.48 2.75 5.13
CA ILE A 131 4.27 3.94 4.79
C ILE A 131 3.37 5.00 4.15
N VAL A 132 3.59 6.27 4.49
CA VAL A 132 2.86 7.38 3.86
C VAL A 132 3.43 7.69 2.49
N TYR A 133 2.57 8.18 1.59
CA TYR A 133 2.94 8.45 0.20
C TYR A 133 4.14 9.39 0.06
N ALA A 134 4.29 10.38 0.95
CA ALA A 134 5.40 11.34 0.90
C ALA A 134 6.75 10.64 1.15
N SER A 135 6.86 9.88 2.25
CA SER A 135 8.05 9.08 2.56
C SER A 135 8.29 8.01 1.49
N LEU A 136 7.23 7.38 0.97
CA LEU A 136 7.33 6.39 -0.12
C LEU A 136 7.94 7.02 -1.39
N GLY A 137 7.54 8.23 -1.75
CA GLY A 137 8.04 8.92 -2.94
C GLY A 137 9.48 9.43 -2.81
N SER A 138 9.89 9.87 -1.61
CA SER A 138 11.18 10.55 -1.40
C SER A 138 12.32 9.63 -0.95
N ARG A 139 12.01 8.44 -0.42
CA ARG A 139 12.99 7.52 0.22
C ARG A 139 13.35 6.30 -0.63
N ALA A 140 12.92 6.22 -1.89
CA ALA A 140 13.38 5.17 -2.79
C ALA A 140 14.92 5.24 -2.93
N ARG A 141 15.59 4.09 -2.79
CA ARG A 141 17.04 3.96 -2.92
C ARG A 141 17.40 2.72 -3.74
N PRO A 142 18.48 2.77 -4.55
CA PRO A 142 18.94 1.59 -5.27
C PRO A 142 19.33 0.46 -4.31
N ALA A 143 19.30 -0.78 -4.82
CA ALA A 143 19.68 -1.95 -4.05
C ALA A 143 21.08 -1.80 -3.44
N GLY A 144 21.20 -2.18 -2.16
CA GLY A 144 22.45 -2.11 -1.40
C GLY A 144 22.80 -0.72 -0.83
N ALA A 145 21.99 0.32 -1.06
CA ALA A 145 22.20 1.61 -0.42
C ALA A 145 22.08 1.49 1.13
N PRO A 146 22.99 2.09 1.91
CA PRO A 146 22.99 1.94 3.37
C PRO A 146 21.81 2.65 4.06
N ASP A 147 21.15 3.60 3.38
CA ASP A 147 19.97 4.32 3.86
C ASP A 147 18.66 3.81 3.22
N ARG A 148 18.66 2.59 2.67
CA ARG A 148 17.47 1.98 2.07
C ARG A 148 16.49 1.55 3.13
N SER A 149 15.23 1.92 2.94
CA SER A 149 14.13 1.47 3.80
C SER A 149 13.62 0.10 3.37
N ALA A 150 13.15 -0.67 4.34
CA ALA A 150 12.42 -1.91 4.11
C ALA A 150 10.92 -1.71 4.38
N LEU A 151 10.06 -2.49 3.72
CA LEU A 151 8.62 -2.52 3.95
C LEU A 151 8.19 -3.94 4.37
N PRO A 152 7.27 -4.08 5.36
CA PRO A 152 6.70 -5.38 5.70
C PRO A 152 5.80 -5.89 4.56
N ILE A 153 5.86 -7.20 4.30
CA ILE A 153 4.95 -7.92 3.40
C ILE A 153 4.34 -9.12 4.12
N ALA A 154 3.06 -9.38 3.86
CA ALA A 154 2.35 -10.54 4.41
C ALA A 154 1.47 -11.19 3.34
N GLY A 155 1.48 -12.51 3.25
CA GLY A 155 0.73 -13.23 2.22
C GLY A 155 0.83 -14.74 2.40
N ASP A 156 -0.20 -15.47 1.99
CA ASP A 156 -0.28 -16.93 2.18
C ASP A 156 0.39 -17.73 1.03
N ASP A 157 0.72 -17.06 -0.08
CA ASP A 157 1.44 -17.64 -1.22
C ASP A 157 2.89 -17.13 -1.26
N ASP A 158 3.85 -18.04 -1.07
CA ASP A 158 5.29 -17.71 -1.02
C ASP A 158 5.84 -17.23 -2.38
N ALA A 159 5.31 -17.74 -3.50
CA ALA A 159 5.71 -17.29 -4.82
C ALA A 159 5.23 -15.86 -5.08
N ALA A 160 4.00 -15.53 -4.68
CA ALA A 160 3.46 -14.18 -4.75
C ALA A 160 4.26 -13.20 -3.88
N LYS A 161 4.59 -13.57 -2.63
CA LYS A 161 5.46 -12.75 -1.77
C LYS A 161 6.84 -12.51 -2.39
N LYS A 162 7.41 -13.51 -3.08
CA LYS A 162 8.68 -13.36 -3.80
C LYS A 162 8.59 -12.34 -4.94
N GLU A 163 7.55 -12.43 -5.78
CA GLU A 163 7.34 -11.45 -6.87
C GLU A 163 7.10 -10.04 -6.33
N VAL A 164 6.35 -9.90 -5.22
CA VAL A 164 6.18 -8.60 -4.55
C VAL A 164 7.50 -8.08 -3.97
N SER A 165 8.36 -8.96 -3.44
CA SER A 165 9.70 -8.57 -2.99
C SER A 165 10.57 -8.05 -4.14
N VAL A 166 10.49 -8.68 -5.31
CA VAL A 166 11.18 -8.21 -6.53
C VAL A 166 10.62 -6.86 -6.99
N LEU A 167 9.30 -6.66 -6.91
CA LEU A 167 8.69 -5.37 -7.19
C LEU A 167 9.22 -4.30 -6.23
N LEU A 168 9.18 -4.54 -4.91
CA LEU A 168 9.71 -3.60 -3.92
C LEU A 168 11.18 -3.26 -4.17
N ASP A 169 12.00 -4.26 -4.50
CA ASP A 169 13.40 -4.05 -4.83
C ASP A 169 13.57 -3.09 -6.03
N LYS A 170 12.83 -3.32 -7.11
CA LYS A 170 12.82 -2.42 -8.28
C LYS A 170 12.37 -1.00 -7.94
N LEU A 171 11.40 -0.86 -7.04
CA LEU A 171 10.87 0.43 -6.59
C LEU A 171 11.75 1.12 -5.54
N GLY A 172 12.85 0.48 -5.14
CA GLY A 172 13.86 1.07 -4.27
C GLY A 172 13.68 0.77 -2.78
N TYR A 173 13.03 -0.34 -2.43
CA TYR A 173 12.75 -0.76 -1.06
C TYR A 173 13.14 -2.22 -0.83
N ASP A 174 13.63 -2.54 0.37
CA ASP A 174 13.75 -3.93 0.80
C ASP A 174 12.38 -4.48 1.24
N ALA A 175 12.22 -5.80 1.23
CA ALA A 175 11.02 -6.46 1.73
C ALA A 175 11.34 -7.25 3.01
N VAL A 176 10.45 -7.17 4.00
CA VAL A 176 10.49 -8.03 5.19
C VAL A 176 9.23 -8.86 5.22
N ASP A 177 9.37 -10.16 4.97
CA ASP A 177 8.27 -11.11 5.13
C ASP A 177 7.91 -11.25 6.62
N ILE A 178 6.67 -10.91 6.96
CA ILE A 178 6.14 -10.97 8.33
C ILE A 178 5.18 -12.13 8.55
N GLY A 179 5.03 -13.04 7.57
CA GLY A 179 4.19 -14.22 7.65
C GLY A 179 2.97 -14.19 6.72
N GLY A 180 1.92 -14.89 7.13
CA GLY A 180 0.68 -15.03 6.35
C GLY A 180 -0.22 -13.81 6.46
N LEU A 181 -1.35 -13.82 5.74
CA LEU A 181 -2.36 -12.76 5.86
C LEU A 181 -2.94 -12.66 7.27
N ALA A 182 -2.91 -13.75 8.04
CA ALA A 182 -3.27 -13.77 9.45
C ALA A 182 -2.29 -12.97 10.35
N ASP A 183 -1.04 -12.77 9.92
CA ASP A 183 -0.03 -11.97 10.63
C ASP A 183 0.01 -10.52 10.16
N SER A 184 -0.70 -10.20 9.07
CA SER A 184 -0.66 -8.88 8.43
C SER A 184 -1.14 -7.72 9.32
N TRP A 185 -1.89 -7.99 10.40
CA TRP A 185 -2.24 -6.98 11.40
C TRP A 185 -1.02 -6.33 12.06
N ARG A 186 0.14 -6.99 12.07
CA ARG A 186 1.38 -6.45 12.65
C ARG A 186 1.95 -5.28 11.87
N SER A 187 1.44 -5.01 10.66
CA SER A 187 1.74 -3.81 9.88
C SER A 187 0.54 -2.91 9.64
N GLU A 188 -0.64 -3.21 10.22
CA GLU A 188 -1.87 -2.41 10.10
C GLU A 188 -1.88 -1.23 11.08
N PRO A 189 -2.84 -0.29 10.97
CA PRO A 189 -2.94 0.81 11.93
C PRO A 189 -2.94 0.35 13.39
N ASN A 190 -2.37 1.18 14.28
CA ASN A 190 -2.11 0.90 15.69
C ASN A 190 -1.00 -0.14 15.96
N SER A 191 -0.30 -0.63 14.94
CA SER A 191 0.91 -1.45 15.13
C SER A 191 2.19 -0.58 15.21
N PRO A 192 3.26 -1.04 15.88
CA PRO A 192 4.49 -0.26 16.02
C PRO A 192 5.19 0.11 14.71
N VAL A 193 5.02 -0.70 13.66
CA VAL A 193 5.65 -0.46 12.35
C VAL A 193 4.82 0.46 11.44
N TYR A 194 3.59 0.80 11.84
CA TYR A 194 2.67 1.59 11.04
C TYR A 194 3.05 3.07 11.03
N VAL A 195 3.53 3.55 9.89
CA VAL A 195 3.75 4.96 9.52
C VAL A 195 4.83 5.68 10.34
N GLU A 196 4.73 5.69 11.66
CA GLU A 196 5.60 6.44 12.58
C GLU A 196 7.11 6.21 12.36
N PRO A 197 7.62 4.97 12.17
CA PRO A 197 9.05 4.76 11.95
C PRO A 197 9.59 5.44 10.69
N TYR A 198 8.72 5.69 9.70
CA TYR A 198 9.11 6.29 8.42
C TYR A 198 9.13 7.82 8.45
N PHE A 199 8.86 8.45 9.60
CA PHE A 199 9.01 9.89 9.75
C PHE A 199 10.38 10.27 10.33
N ALA A 200 10.95 11.34 9.80
CA ALA A 200 12.09 11.99 10.41
C ALA A 200 11.63 12.86 11.60
N GLY A 201 12.23 12.63 12.75
CA GLY A 201 11.91 13.35 13.97
C GLY A 201 10.55 12.95 14.57
N GLN A 202 10.21 13.58 15.69
CA GLN A 202 8.93 13.34 16.35
C GLN A 202 7.85 14.24 15.77
N ARG A 203 6.62 13.71 15.68
CA ARG A 203 5.44 14.51 15.40
C ARG A 203 5.34 15.64 16.44
N PRO A 204 5.08 16.90 16.03
CA PRO A 204 4.86 18.00 16.96
C PRO A 204 3.74 17.67 17.96
N GLN A 205 4.06 17.82 19.25
CA GLN A 205 3.10 17.68 20.35
C GLN A 205 2.44 19.03 20.63
N ASP A 206 1.16 19.02 21.01
CA ASP A 206 0.38 20.21 21.35
C ASP A 206 0.35 21.30 20.26
N ALA A 207 0.54 20.90 19.00
CA ALA A 207 0.53 21.78 17.84
C ALA A 207 -0.86 21.87 17.19
N GLU A 208 -1.13 23.01 16.55
CA GLU A 208 -2.37 23.22 15.80
C GLU A 208 -2.50 22.20 14.65
N PRO A 209 -3.73 21.76 14.29
CA PRO A 209 -3.93 20.78 13.22
C PRO A 209 -3.23 21.11 11.90
N GLU A 210 -3.14 22.39 11.54
CA GLU A 210 -2.45 22.86 10.34
C GLU A 210 -0.92 22.67 10.42
N GLU A 211 -0.32 22.85 11.59
CA GLU A 211 1.11 22.61 11.80
C GLU A 211 1.43 21.13 11.72
N VAL A 212 0.60 20.29 12.35
CA VAL A 212 0.71 18.83 12.26
C VAL A 212 0.58 18.35 10.82
N TYR A 213 -0.40 18.90 10.07
CA TYR A 213 -0.57 18.59 8.65
C TYR A 213 0.64 19.02 7.82
N ARG A 214 1.16 20.24 8.05
CA ARG A 214 2.38 20.74 7.37
C ARG A 214 3.60 19.87 7.66
N TRP A 215 3.80 19.45 8.90
CA TRP A 215 4.85 18.51 9.27
C TRP A 215 4.68 17.19 8.52
N PHE A 216 3.46 16.65 8.49
CA PHE A 216 3.15 15.38 7.81
C PHE A 216 3.47 15.43 6.31
N VAL A 217 3.04 16.47 5.59
CA VAL A 217 3.23 16.56 4.12
C VAL A 217 4.65 16.94 3.71
N ASN A 218 5.39 17.66 4.57
CA ASN A 218 6.76 18.09 4.31
C ASN A 218 7.82 17.21 5.00
N ASN A 219 7.41 16.15 5.71
CA ASN A 219 8.36 15.30 6.40
C ASN A 219 9.29 14.63 5.37
N PRO A 220 10.63 14.78 5.50
CA PRO A 220 11.57 14.20 4.54
C PRO A 220 11.63 12.67 4.61
N GLY A 221 11.06 12.07 5.67
CA GLY A 221 11.06 10.65 5.94
C GLY A 221 12.34 10.15 6.61
N ALA A 222 12.25 9.06 7.37
CA ALA A 222 13.38 8.34 7.93
C ALA A 222 13.69 7.07 7.14
N ALA A 223 14.90 6.52 7.33
CA ALA A 223 15.30 5.25 6.72
C ALA A 223 14.99 4.20 7.78
N VAL A 224 14.26 3.16 7.38
CA VAL A 224 13.85 2.10 8.32
C VAL A 224 14.43 0.79 7.82
N PRO A 225 15.58 0.35 8.36
CA PRO A 225 16.23 -0.86 7.88
C PRO A 225 15.43 -2.12 8.24
N ALA A 226 15.71 -3.22 7.55
CA ALA A 226 14.95 -4.47 7.67
C ALA A 226 14.97 -5.09 9.08
N ASP A 227 16.06 -4.93 9.83
CA ASP A 227 16.16 -5.37 11.22
C ASP A 227 15.25 -4.57 12.16
N GLU A 228 15.11 -3.27 11.93
CA GLU A 228 14.17 -2.42 12.67
C GLU A 228 12.71 -2.79 12.37
N ILE A 229 12.38 -3.06 11.11
CA ILE A 229 11.04 -3.57 10.74
C ILE A 229 10.74 -4.88 11.47
N ARG A 230 11.68 -5.84 11.49
CA ARG A 230 11.51 -7.11 12.22
C ARG A 230 11.30 -6.87 13.71
N ARG A 231 12.13 -6.03 14.34
CA ARG A 231 12.02 -5.70 15.76
C ARG A 231 10.65 -5.13 16.11
N LEU A 232 10.14 -4.20 15.29
CA LEU A 232 8.84 -3.55 15.51
C LEU A 232 7.69 -4.54 15.33
N VAL A 233 7.74 -5.36 14.29
CA VAL A 233 6.75 -6.42 14.01
C VAL A 233 6.72 -7.46 15.12
N ASP A 234 7.88 -7.92 15.60
CA ASP A 234 7.99 -8.91 16.68
C ASP A 234 7.52 -8.35 18.03
N SER A 235 7.61 -7.03 18.23
CA SER A 235 7.09 -6.36 19.42
C SER A 235 5.59 -6.05 19.37
N ALA A 236 4.94 -6.25 18.23
CA ALA A 236 3.54 -5.89 18.04
C ALA A 236 2.62 -6.75 18.91
N VAL A 237 1.67 -6.10 19.58
CA VAL A 237 0.60 -6.76 20.35
C VAL A 237 -0.73 -6.43 19.69
N ARG A 238 -1.53 -7.46 19.40
CA ARG A 238 -2.79 -7.27 18.67
C ARG A 238 -3.82 -6.56 19.55
N GLY A 239 -4.10 -5.30 19.22
CA GLY A 239 -5.16 -4.49 19.81
C GLY A 239 -6.48 -4.57 19.03
N ALA A 240 -7.35 -3.59 19.22
CA ALA A 240 -8.52 -3.39 18.37
C ALA A 240 -8.08 -3.06 16.93
N ALA A 241 -8.70 -3.70 15.95
CA ALA A 241 -8.43 -3.41 14.55
C ALA A 241 -8.92 -2.01 14.16
N GLY A 242 -8.24 -1.43 13.18
CA GLY A 242 -8.62 -0.17 12.57
C GLY A 242 -7.95 1.05 13.22
N GLY A 243 -7.49 1.97 12.38
CA GLY A 243 -6.84 3.19 12.84
C GLY A 243 -7.84 4.33 13.07
N TYR A 244 -7.35 5.42 13.64
CA TYR A 244 -8.04 6.70 13.62
C TYR A 244 -7.13 7.75 12.99
N LEU A 245 -7.67 8.45 11.99
CA LEU A 245 -7.04 9.56 11.30
C LEU A 245 -8.08 10.69 11.27
N PRO A 246 -7.85 11.78 12.03
CA PRO A 246 -8.74 12.94 12.02
C PRO A 246 -8.97 13.46 10.60
N GLY A 247 -10.21 13.82 10.27
CA GLY A 247 -10.57 14.35 8.94
C GLY A 247 -10.87 13.30 7.87
N LEU A 248 -10.86 12.01 8.21
CA LEU A 248 -11.43 10.94 7.38
C LEU A 248 -12.90 10.64 7.73
N ASP A 249 -13.49 11.41 8.65
CA ASP A 249 -14.91 11.38 8.96
C ASP A 249 -15.64 12.06 7.78
N SER A 250 -16.23 11.27 6.87
CA SER A 250 -17.05 11.76 5.75
C SER A 250 -18.53 11.51 6.00
#